data_AF-A0A0S8CUS1-F1
#
_entry.id   AF-A0A0S8CUS1-F1
#
_cell.length_a   1.000
_cell.length_b   1.000
_cell.length_c   1.000
_cell.angle_alpha   90.00
_cell.angle_beta   90.00
_cell.angle_gamma   90.00
#
_symmetry.space_group_name_H-M   'P 1'
#
loop_
_entity.id
_entity.type
_entity.pdbx_description
1 polymer ?
#
loop_
_entity_poly.entity_id
_entity_poly.type
_entity_poly.pdbx_seq_one_letter_code
_entity_poly.pdbx_strand_id
1 'polypeptide(L)'
;MYLAEETIRGRKHYIIRDSLYNPDTNCWQSRDLFDLGRSPWNYIVYPGGNAFYIEESVSEKLSFHGIAHDTCELEELFWRFIRKEIRQKIEQFYCRGRKTRPKTKKKNLDAQQVQVIDKRRVYYLRCGVVDQSRIGRLPIRYFKELLNKSRDEIEQYILQLEKNLHPREYKQYVYVIFDLQRYFKASPARSIPQALDQDELDRYFIMDLCRLHKDESFWAGFGEREDLHGYLVRYAVMFFDYEFDGGSAWEEYLQNFINSRRFYSPPTPQTRIAITEIVEIFGETEENLKAMNKNELTKLFRQKAHELHPDKGGEHDSFVRLAEAYKQLLRQKS
;
A
#
# COMPACT_ATOMS: atom_id res chain seq x y z
N MET A 1 4.75 22.35 3.68
CA MET A 1 3.59 22.31 4.59
C MET A 1 2.69 21.15 4.16
N TYR A 2 1.95 20.59 5.09
CA TYR A 2 0.97 19.54 4.86
C TYR A 2 -0.19 19.68 5.85
N LEU A 3 -1.31 19.05 5.53
CA LEU A 3 -2.48 19.00 6.40
C LEU A 3 -2.45 17.69 7.19
N ALA A 4 -2.26 17.78 8.50
CA ALA A 4 -2.40 16.66 9.41
C ALA A 4 -3.86 16.47 9.80
N GLU A 5 -4.33 15.22 9.75
CA GLU A 5 -5.64 14.79 10.21
C GLU A 5 -5.45 13.89 11.43
N GLU A 6 -6.00 14.29 12.57
CA GLU A 6 -5.96 13.55 13.82
C GLU A 6 -7.37 13.20 14.29
N THR A 7 -7.51 12.16 15.11
CA THR A 7 -8.79 11.79 15.71
C THR A 7 -8.73 12.04 17.21
N ILE A 8 -9.45 13.05 17.68
CA ILE A 8 -9.52 13.42 19.10
C ILE A 8 -10.94 13.14 19.59
N ARG A 9 -11.07 12.21 20.54
CA ARG A 9 -12.38 11.76 21.09
C ARG A 9 -13.38 11.36 20.00
N GLY A 10 -12.92 10.58 19.02
CA GLY A 10 -13.72 10.10 17.89
C GLY A 10 -14.09 11.15 16.83
N ARG A 11 -13.56 12.38 16.93
CA ARG A 11 -13.83 13.45 15.96
C ARG A 11 -12.54 13.85 15.25
N LYS A 12 -12.66 14.15 13.96
CA LYS A 12 -11.55 14.61 13.15
C LYS A 12 -11.12 16.01 13.56
N HIS A 13 -9.82 16.20 13.62
CA HIS A 13 -9.14 17.44 13.95
C HIS A 13 -8.06 17.68 12.89
N TYR A 14 -7.88 18.94 12.51
CA TYR A 14 -7.03 19.30 11.38
C TYR A 14 -6.02 20.36 11.78
N ILE A 15 -4.75 20.11 11.47
CA ILE A 15 -3.64 21.00 11.82
C ILE A 15 -2.77 21.18 10.58
N ILE A 16 -2.42 22.42 10.25
CA ILE A 16 -1.38 22.70 9.25
C ILE A 16 -0.02 22.53 9.93
N ARG A 17 0.82 21.69 9.35
CA ARG A 17 2.16 21.38 9.84
C ARG A 17 3.22 21.60 8.76
N ASP A 18 4.48 21.75 9.17
CA ASP A 18 5.63 21.58 8.28
C ASP A 18 6.63 20.57 8.83
N SER A 19 7.47 20.06 7.92
CA SER A 19 8.61 19.23 8.27
C SER A 19 9.85 20.11 8.38
N LEU A 20 10.45 20.12 9.57
CA LEU A 20 11.67 20.85 9.87
C LEU A 20 12.79 19.85 10.16
N TYR A 21 13.92 20.01 9.48
CA TYR A 21 15.09 19.18 9.76
C TYR A 21 15.81 19.70 11.00
N ASN A 22 15.98 18.83 11.99
CA ASN A 22 16.74 19.10 13.20
C ASN A 22 18.18 18.56 13.03
N PRO A 23 19.20 19.44 12.96
CA PRO A 23 20.59 19.02 12.81
C PRO A 23 21.15 18.25 14.01
N ASP A 24 20.66 18.53 15.23
CA ASP A 24 21.19 17.96 16.46
C ASP A 24 20.82 16.49 16.60
N THR A 25 19.58 16.15 16.23
CA THR A 25 19.07 14.78 16.23
C THR A 25 19.17 14.10 14.86
N ASN A 26 19.70 14.80 13.84
CA ASN A 26 19.80 14.36 12.46
C ASN A 26 18.48 13.77 11.90
N CYS A 27 17.33 14.34 12.27
CA CYS A 27 16.03 13.82 11.88
C CYS A 27 15.05 14.93 11.46
N TRP A 28 14.03 14.57 10.69
CA TRP A 28 12.95 15.48 10.32
C TRP A 28 11.84 15.41 11.35
N GLN A 29 11.50 16.55 11.95
CA GLN A 29 10.46 16.69 12.95
C GLN A 29 9.27 17.46 12.37
N SER A 30 8.07 17.14 12.83
CA SER A 30 6.86 17.88 12.48
C SER A 30 6.68 19.05 13.44
N ARG A 31 6.31 20.21 12.92
CA ARG A 31 5.98 21.40 13.70
C ARG A 31 4.59 21.90 13.35
N ASP A 32 3.81 22.19 14.40
CA ASP A 32 2.47 22.75 14.27
C ASP A 32 2.55 24.22 13.90
N LEU A 33 1.90 24.59 12.81
CA LEU A 33 1.86 25.96 12.29
C LEU A 33 0.52 26.63 12.56
N PHE A 34 -0.57 25.88 12.37
CA PHE A 34 -1.90 26.43 12.63
C PHE A 34 -2.94 25.34 12.87
N ASP A 35 -3.65 25.44 14.00
CA ASP A 35 -4.75 24.55 14.34
C ASP A 35 -6.05 25.02 13.66
N LEU A 36 -6.56 24.23 12.72
CA LEU A 36 -7.81 24.50 12.00
C LEU A 36 -9.04 23.97 12.73
N GLY A 37 -8.85 23.26 13.85
CA GLY A 37 -9.95 22.70 14.60
C GLY A 37 -10.64 21.56 13.85
N ARG A 38 -11.95 21.44 14.08
CA ARG A 38 -12.81 20.40 13.48
C ARG A 38 -13.44 20.82 12.16
N SER A 39 -13.36 22.10 11.82
CA SER A 39 -14.12 22.68 10.71
C SER A 39 -13.22 23.53 9.81
N PRO A 40 -12.29 22.91 9.06
CA PRO A 40 -11.43 23.63 8.11
C PRO A 40 -12.20 24.44 7.08
N TRP A 41 -13.42 24.01 6.74
CA TRP A 41 -14.30 24.73 5.81
C TRP A 41 -14.73 26.11 6.31
N ASN A 42 -14.63 26.41 7.61
CA ASN A 42 -14.91 27.74 8.13
C ASN A 42 -13.90 28.79 7.65
N TYR A 43 -12.70 28.36 7.25
CA TYR A 43 -11.66 29.22 6.68
C TYR A 43 -11.80 29.39 5.16
N ILE A 44 -12.86 28.87 4.54
CA ILE A 44 -13.10 29.01 3.09
C ILE A 44 -14.25 29.99 2.88
N VAL A 45 -13.95 31.12 2.25
CA VAL A 45 -14.93 32.16 1.96
C VAL A 45 -15.40 32.08 0.52
N TYR A 46 -16.72 32.18 0.32
CA TYR A 46 -17.38 32.11 -0.99
C TYR A 46 -18.03 33.46 -1.31
N PRO A 47 -17.35 34.38 -2.03
CA PRO A 47 -17.87 35.72 -2.31
C PRO A 47 -19.03 35.73 -3.32
N GLY A 48 -19.27 34.62 -4.01
CA GLY A 48 -20.31 34.48 -5.05
C GLY A 48 -19.77 33.83 -6.32
N GLY A 49 -20.67 33.36 -7.19
CA GLY A 49 -20.30 32.67 -8.43
C GLY A 49 -19.57 31.34 -8.17
N ASN A 50 -18.54 31.05 -8.98
CA ASN A 50 -17.69 29.86 -8.86
C ASN A 50 -16.31 30.19 -8.27
N ALA A 51 -16.25 31.15 -7.35
CA ALA A 51 -15.01 31.60 -6.73
C ALA A 51 -14.97 31.24 -5.24
N PHE A 52 -13.76 31.09 -4.72
CA PHE A 52 -13.49 30.94 -3.30
C PHE A 52 -12.15 31.59 -2.98
N TYR A 53 -11.92 31.92 -1.72
CA TYR A 53 -10.59 32.25 -1.19
C TYR A 53 -10.46 31.72 0.24
N ILE A 54 -9.22 31.56 0.70
CA ILE A 54 -8.94 31.16 2.08
C ILE A 54 -8.85 32.41 2.93
N GLU A 55 -9.46 32.40 4.11
CA GLU A 55 -9.48 33.52 5.05
C GLU A 55 -8.05 34.01 5.34
N GLU A 56 -7.84 35.34 5.27
CA GLU A 56 -6.54 35.98 5.45
C GLU A 56 -5.88 35.63 6.79
N SER A 57 -6.71 35.37 7.81
CA SER A 57 -6.28 34.92 9.13
C SER A 57 -5.35 33.70 9.04
N VAL A 58 -5.57 32.78 8.09
CA VAL A 58 -4.69 31.61 7.90
C VAL A 58 -3.30 32.03 7.44
N SER A 59 -3.22 32.92 6.43
CA SER A 59 -1.97 33.43 5.89
C SER A 59 -1.18 34.24 6.90
N GLU A 60 -1.85 35.01 7.76
CA GLU A 60 -1.23 35.76 8.86
C GLU A 60 -0.55 34.82 9.87
N LYS A 61 -1.23 33.75 10.33
CA LYS A 61 -0.61 32.78 11.25
C LYS A 61 0.60 32.09 10.60
N LEU A 62 0.51 31.68 9.34
CA LEU A 62 1.65 31.07 8.65
C LEU A 62 2.83 32.04 8.50
N SER A 63 2.56 33.31 8.24
CA SER A 63 3.58 34.35 8.14
C SER A 63 4.25 34.63 9.49
N PHE A 64 3.50 34.59 10.59
CA PHE A 64 4.04 34.68 11.95
C PHE A 64 5.07 33.58 12.25
N HIS A 65 4.85 32.37 11.72
CA HIS A 65 5.83 31.27 11.81
C HIS A 65 6.96 31.34 10.78
N GLY A 66 7.07 32.44 10.02
CA GLY A 66 8.10 32.65 9.01
C GLY A 66 7.94 31.79 7.74
N ILE A 67 6.73 31.28 7.48
CA ILE A 67 6.48 30.35 6.37
C ILE A 67 6.02 31.11 5.12
N ALA A 68 6.94 31.24 4.17
CA ALA A 68 6.64 31.77 2.85
C ALA A 68 5.84 30.75 2.01
N HIS A 69 4.56 31.01 1.84
CA HIS A 69 3.64 30.19 1.04
C HIS A 69 3.16 30.95 -0.19
N ASP A 70 2.67 30.22 -1.19
CA ASP A 70 1.87 30.81 -2.27
C ASP A 70 0.39 30.44 -2.12
N THR A 71 -0.48 31.14 -2.84
CA THR A 71 -1.94 30.90 -2.78
C THR A 71 -2.29 29.47 -3.19
N CYS A 72 -1.58 28.92 -4.18
CA CYS A 72 -1.81 27.56 -4.66
C CYS A 72 -1.47 26.49 -3.60
N GLU A 73 -0.36 26.64 -2.88
CA GLU A 73 0.03 25.77 -1.76
C GLU A 73 -1.02 25.77 -0.66
N LEU A 74 -1.59 26.94 -0.36
CA LEU A 74 -2.64 27.07 0.63
C LEU A 74 -3.95 26.43 0.14
N GLU A 75 -4.37 26.74 -1.09
CA GLU A 75 -5.55 26.13 -1.71
C GLU A 75 -5.45 24.60 -1.77
N GLU A 76 -4.24 24.04 -1.98
CA GLU A 76 -4.00 22.60 -2.07
C GLU A 76 -4.31 21.89 -0.74
N LEU A 77 -4.03 22.55 0.39
CA LEU A 77 -4.37 22.05 1.72
C LEU A 77 -5.89 22.01 1.93
N PHE A 78 -6.60 23.02 1.42
CA PHE A 78 -8.06 23.15 1.60
C PHE A 78 -8.89 22.48 0.50
N TRP A 79 -8.25 22.02 -0.59
CA TRP A 79 -8.91 21.52 -1.80
C TRP A 79 -10.00 20.48 -1.54
N ARG A 80 -9.77 19.59 -0.58
CA ARG A 80 -10.72 18.53 -0.20
C ARG A 80 -12.00 19.05 0.48
N PHE A 81 -11.96 20.25 1.06
CA PHE A 81 -13.07 20.86 1.80
C PHE A 81 -13.86 21.86 0.96
N ILE A 82 -13.38 22.21 -0.24
CA ILE A 82 -14.09 23.10 -1.16
C ILE A 82 -15.38 22.43 -1.63
N ARG A 83 -16.47 23.21 -1.72
CA ARG A 83 -17.74 22.78 -2.29
C ARG A 83 -17.54 22.08 -3.64
N LYS A 84 -18.06 20.87 -3.75
CA LYS A 84 -17.88 19.98 -4.92
C LYS A 84 -18.19 20.67 -6.25
N GLU A 85 -19.27 21.44 -6.30
CA GLU A 85 -19.71 22.17 -7.50
C GLU A 85 -18.69 23.20 -7.98
N ILE A 86 -18.10 23.95 -7.04
CA ILE A 86 -17.05 24.93 -7.35
C ILE A 86 -15.79 24.18 -7.79
N ARG A 87 -15.39 23.16 -7.02
CA ARG A 87 -14.22 22.33 -7.32
C ARG A 87 -14.27 21.78 -8.74
N GLN A 88 -15.38 21.18 -9.16
CA GLN A 88 -15.55 20.61 -10.51
C GLN A 88 -15.40 21.65 -11.64
N LYS A 89 -15.89 22.88 -11.42
CA LYS A 89 -15.83 23.94 -12.44
C LYS A 89 -14.45 24.55 -12.58
N ILE A 90 -13.70 24.63 -11.48
CA ILE A 90 -12.38 25.26 -11.46
C ILE A 90 -11.21 24.28 -11.54
N GLU A 91 -11.45 22.97 -11.33
CA GLU A 91 -10.42 21.92 -11.32
C GLU A 91 -9.53 21.96 -12.56
N GLN A 92 -10.13 22.27 -13.72
CA GLN A 92 -9.38 22.45 -14.93
C GLN A 92 -8.40 23.62 -14.79
N PHE A 93 -8.80 24.77 -14.28
CA PHE A 93 -7.94 25.97 -14.17
C PHE A 93 -7.02 25.96 -12.95
N TYR A 94 -7.27 25.06 -12.00
CA TYR A 94 -6.59 24.97 -10.73
C TYR A 94 -5.07 24.85 -10.90
N CYS A 95 -4.34 25.83 -10.33
CA CYS A 95 -2.87 25.86 -10.29
C CYS A 95 -2.16 25.71 -11.66
N ARG A 96 -2.84 25.91 -12.80
CA ARG A 96 -2.27 25.76 -14.15
C ARG A 96 -1.10 26.73 -14.45
N GLY A 97 -1.00 27.82 -13.69
CA GLY A 97 0.05 28.83 -13.82
C GLY A 97 1.21 28.69 -12.83
N ARG A 98 1.33 27.57 -12.11
CA ARG A 98 2.39 27.39 -11.09
C ARG A 98 3.76 27.52 -11.75
N LYS A 99 4.41 28.68 -11.59
CA LYS A 99 5.85 28.81 -11.81
C LYS A 99 6.48 27.90 -10.78
N THR A 100 7.00 26.76 -11.21
CA THR A 100 7.78 25.87 -10.34
C THR A 100 8.81 26.75 -9.63
N ARG A 101 8.63 27.01 -8.32
CA ARG A 101 9.67 27.72 -7.55
C ARG A 101 10.98 26.98 -7.84
N PRO A 102 12.08 27.67 -8.18
CA PRO A 102 13.36 27.01 -8.31
C PRO A 102 13.58 26.28 -6.99
N LYS A 103 13.56 24.94 -7.04
CA LYS A 103 13.67 24.11 -5.85
C LYS A 103 14.95 24.56 -5.17
N THR A 104 14.85 25.19 -3.99
CA THR A 104 15.97 25.41 -3.08
C THR A 104 16.71 24.09 -3.07
N LYS A 105 17.99 24.07 -3.48
CA LYS A 105 18.79 22.86 -3.74
C LYS A 105 18.42 21.80 -2.71
N LYS A 106 17.54 20.85 -3.06
CA LYS A 106 17.17 19.78 -2.14
C LYS A 106 18.51 19.12 -1.84
N LYS A 107 18.90 19.07 -0.56
CA LYS A 107 20.03 18.24 -0.11
C LYS A 107 19.88 16.89 -0.81
N ASN A 108 21.01 16.35 -1.27
CA ASN A 108 21.11 15.15 -2.11
C ASN A 108 20.01 14.14 -1.76
N LEU A 109 19.34 13.60 -2.79
CA LEU A 109 18.32 12.58 -2.66
C LEU A 109 18.97 11.34 -2.04
N ASP A 110 18.97 11.26 -0.71
CA ASP A 110 19.56 10.13 -0.01
C ASP A 110 18.52 9.01 0.07
N ALA A 111 18.81 7.90 -0.61
CA ALA A 111 17.97 6.72 -0.64
C ALA A 111 17.78 6.09 0.75
N GLN A 112 18.69 6.39 1.69
CA GLN A 112 18.65 5.92 3.07
C GLN A 112 17.55 6.60 3.89
N GLN A 113 17.04 7.76 3.45
CA GLN A 113 15.94 8.45 4.15
C GLN A 113 14.60 7.71 4.06
N VAL A 114 14.42 6.81 3.09
CA VAL A 114 13.14 6.14 2.85
C VAL A 114 13.17 4.73 3.37
N GLN A 115 12.34 4.46 4.38
CA GLN A 115 12.20 3.15 5.00
C GLN A 115 11.63 2.13 4.02
N VAL A 116 12.00 0.86 4.17
CA VAL A 116 11.55 -0.20 3.26
C VAL A 116 10.03 -0.33 3.26
N ILE A 117 9.40 -0.26 4.44
CA ILE A 117 7.94 -0.30 4.55
C ILE A 117 7.27 0.87 3.80
N ASP A 118 7.83 2.08 3.84
CA ASP A 118 7.31 3.22 3.08
C ASP A 118 7.36 2.99 1.58
N LYS A 119 8.46 2.40 1.10
CA LYS A 119 8.61 2.02 -0.30
C LYS A 119 7.50 1.06 -0.69
N ARG A 120 7.25 0.03 0.13
CA ARG A 120 6.22 -0.99 -0.13
C ARG A 120 4.83 -0.39 -0.17
N ARG A 121 4.52 0.47 0.80
CA ARG A 121 3.25 1.22 0.89
C ARG A 121 3.01 2.03 -0.37
N VAL A 122 3.94 2.91 -0.74
CA VAL A 122 3.79 3.77 -1.93
C VAL A 122 3.73 2.96 -3.22
N TYR A 123 4.52 1.89 -3.33
CA TYR A 123 4.52 1.06 -4.53
C TYR A 123 3.20 0.32 -4.71
N TYR A 124 2.64 -0.26 -3.65
CA TYR A 124 1.32 -0.88 -3.69
C TYR A 124 0.24 0.17 -4.02
N LEU A 125 0.20 1.29 -3.29
CA LEU A 125 -0.83 2.32 -3.44
C LEU A 125 -0.85 2.97 -4.83
N ARG A 126 0.26 2.90 -5.58
CA ARG A 126 0.34 3.44 -6.95
C ARG A 126 0.14 2.40 -8.04
N CYS A 127 0.49 1.14 -7.79
CA CYS A 127 0.60 0.13 -8.84
C CYS A 127 -0.20 -1.15 -8.57
N GLY A 128 -0.73 -1.36 -7.36
CA GLY A 128 -1.46 -2.57 -6.95
C GLY A 128 -0.59 -3.84 -6.91
N VAL A 129 0.74 -3.70 -6.99
CA VAL A 129 1.63 -4.86 -7.18
C VAL A 129 1.88 -5.58 -5.85
N VAL A 130 1.50 -6.86 -5.82
CA VAL A 130 1.74 -7.80 -4.71
C VAL A 130 3.19 -8.28 -4.64
N ASP A 131 3.80 -8.67 -5.78
CA ASP A 131 5.21 -9.07 -5.80
C ASP A 131 6.13 -7.84 -5.80
N GLN A 132 6.68 -7.56 -4.62
CA GLN A 132 7.58 -6.44 -4.40
C GLN A 132 9.05 -6.85 -4.27
N SER A 133 9.43 -8.02 -4.77
CA SER A 133 10.82 -8.52 -4.71
C SER A 133 11.85 -7.56 -5.33
N ARG A 134 11.44 -6.76 -6.31
CA ARG A 134 12.30 -5.79 -7.01
C ARG A 134 12.27 -4.39 -6.42
N ILE A 135 11.64 -4.19 -5.26
CA ILE A 135 11.44 -2.86 -4.68
C ILE A 135 12.74 -2.10 -4.42
N GLY A 136 13.82 -2.81 -4.06
CA GLY A 136 15.14 -2.24 -3.86
C GLY A 136 15.81 -1.71 -5.14
N ARG A 137 15.35 -2.13 -6.32
CA ARG A 137 15.87 -1.69 -7.62
C ARG A 137 15.10 -0.51 -8.21
N LEU A 138 14.00 -0.08 -7.58
CA LEU A 138 13.20 1.02 -8.09
C LEU A 138 13.97 2.34 -7.98
N PRO A 139 13.95 3.19 -9.03
CA PRO A 139 14.59 4.50 -8.96
C PRO A 139 14.03 5.34 -7.82
N ILE A 140 14.89 6.08 -7.11
CA ILE A 140 14.50 6.95 -5.99
C ILE A 140 13.41 7.99 -6.35
N ARG A 141 13.29 8.33 -7.64
CA ARG A 141 12.25 9.23 -8.17
C ARG A 141 10.83 8.71 -7.90
N TYR A 142 10.63 7.40 -7.78
CA TYR A 142 9.35 6.82 -7.36
C TYR A 142 8.97 7.26 -5.94
N PHE A 143 9.94 7.46 -5.07
CA PHE A 143 9.76 7.79 -3.66
C PHE A 143 10.02 9.26 -3.34
N LYS A 144 10.08 10.13 -4.37
CA LYS A 144 10.38 11.56 -4.22
C LYS A 144 9.45 12.30 -3.25
N GLU A 145 8.22 11.81 -3.10
CA GLU A 145 7.19 12.37 -2.22
C GLU A 145 7.41 12.03 -0.74
N LEU A 146 8.40 11.20 -0.42
CA LEU A 146 8.74 10.79 0.94
C LEU A 146 10.05 11.44 1.43
N LEU A 147 10.80 12.08 0.54
CA LEU A 147 12.12 12.62 0.85
C LEU A 147 12.01 14.00 1.51
N ASN A 148 12.92 14.24 2.45
CA ASN A 148 12.97 15.48 3.23
C ASN A 148 11.66 15.77 3.98
N LYS A 149 11.11 14.75 4.63
CA LYS A 149 9.84 14.80 5.33
C LYS A 149 9.96 14.17 6.71
N SER A 150 9.23 14.73 7.66
CA SER A 150 9.05 14.14 8.99
C SER A 150 8.26 12.84 8.88
N ARG A 151 8.40 11.99 9.89
CA ARG A 151 7.63 10.74 9.98
C ARG A 151 6.12 11.02 9.92
N ASP A 152 5.66 12.08 10.59
CA ASP A 152 4.25 12.50 10.58
C ASP A 152 3.77 12.89 9.17
N GLU A 153 4.54 13.71 8.43
CA GLU A 153 4.17 14.10 7.06
C GLU A 153 4.04 12.88 6.14
N ILE A 154 4.95 11.91 6.29
CA ILE A 154 4.89 10.69 5.49
C ILE A 154 3.66 9.85 5.88
N GLU A 155 3.37 9.68 7.17
CA GLU A 155 2.17 8.96 7.61
C GLU A 155 0.88 9.64 7.13
N GLN A 156 0.80 10.96 7.20
CA GLN A 156 -0.34 11.72 6.70
C GLN A 156 -0.50 11.61 5.18
N TYR A 157 0.61 11.63 4.43
CA TYR A 157 0.60 11.39 2.98
C TYR A 157 0.07 9.99 2.65
N ILE A 158 0.59 8.96 3.30
CA ILE A 158 0.18 7.57 3.11
C ILE A 158 -1.29 7.39 3.51
N LEU A 159 -1.73 7.98 4.62
CA LEU A 159 -3.11 7.95 5.07
C LEU A 159 -4.07 8.51 4.00
N GLN A 160 -3.70 9.55 3.26
CA GLN A 160 -4.54 10.05 2.17
C GLN A 160 -4.60 9.10 0.98
N LEU A 161 -3.51 8.40 0.68
CA LEU A 161 -3.49 7.41 -0.39
C LEU A 161 -4.32 6.17 -0.01
N GLU A 162 -4.21 5.70 1.22
CA GLU A 162 -4.94 4.53 1.75
C GLU A 162 -6.47 4.73 1.73
N LYS A 163 -6.97 5.97 1.78
CA LYS A 163 -8.41 6.25 1.62
C LYS A 163 -9.01 5.81 0.29
N ASN A 164 -8.18 5.60 -0.73
CA ASN A 164 -8.64 5.13 -2.04
C ASN A 164 -8.64 3.60 -2.16
N LEU A 165 -8.09 2.88 -1.18
CA LEU A 165 -8.11 1.41 -1.19
C LEU A 165 -9.53 0.90 -0.98
N HIS A 166 -9.92 -0.09 -1.78
CA HIS A 166 -11.18 -0.78 -1.57
C HIS A 166 -11.08 -1.67 -0.31
N PRO A 167 -12.14 -1.82 0.50
CA PRO A 167 -12.07 -2.63 1.72
C PRO A 167 -11.63 -4.09 1.50
N ARG A 168 -11.89 -4.65 0.32
CA ARG A 168 -11.43 -6.00 -0.08
C ARG A 168 -9.91 -6.10 -0.24
N GLU A 169 -9.23 -4.98 -0.43
CA GLU A 169 -7.78 -4.92 -0.59
C GLU A 169 -7.05 -4.76 0.74
N TYR A 170 -7.74 -4.52 1.86
CA TYR A 170 -7.09 -4.13 3.12
C TYR A 170 -6.16 -5.21 3.67
N LYS A 171 -6.63 -6.45 3.82
CA LYS A 171 -5.78 -7.56 4.31
C LYS A 171 -4.63 -7.85 3.35
N GLN A 172 -4.90 -7.83 2.03
CA GLN A 172 -3.88 -7.99 1.00
C GLN A 172 -2.82 -6.88 1.04
N TYR A 173 -3.24 -5.64 1.24
CA TYR A 173 -2.36 -4.50 1.38
C TYR A 173 -1.44 -4.66 2.59
N VAL A 174 -2.00 -4.99 3.77
CA VAL A 174 -1.21 -5.24 4.98
C VAL A 174 -0.23 -6.38 4.76
N TYR A 175 -0.68 -7.49 4.17
CA TYR A 175 0.15 -8.65 3.84
C TYR A 175 1.39 -8.27 3.03
N VAL A 176 1.21 -7.40 2.02
CA VAL A 176 2.29 -6.96 1.13
C VAL A 176 3.23 -5.97 1.81
N ILE A 177 2.71 -4.95 2.50
CA ILE A 177 3.56 -3.89 3.07
C ILE A 177 4.41 -4.39 4.24
N PHE A 178 3.88 -5.33 5.02
CA PHE A 178 4.63 -6.03 6.04
C PHE A 178 5.50 -7.14 5.47
N ASP A 179 5.34 -7.52 4.20
CA ASP A 179 6.09 -8.61 3.53
C ASP A 179 6.00 -9.92 4.31
N LEU A 180 4.78 -10.25 4.74
CA LEU A 180 4.50 -11.45 5.55
C LEU A 180 4.80 -12.73 4.76
N GLN A 181 4.74 -12.67 3.44
CA GLN A 181 5.16 -13.74 2.52
C GLN A 181 6.58 -14.28 2.78
N ARG A 182 7.48 -13.53 3.43
CA ARG A 182 8.84 -13.98 3.70
C ARG A 182 8.93 -15.12 4.71
N TYR A 183 7.91 -15.29 5.55
CA TYR A 183 7.88 -16.34 6.57
C TYR A 183 7.54 -17.72 5.99
N PHE A 184 6.95 -17.74 4.80
CA PHE A 184 6.48 -18.96 4.16
C PHE A 184 7.43 -19.35 3.02
N LYS A 185 7.97 -20.56 3.08
CA LYS A 185 8.84 -21.12 2.02
C LYS A 185 8.04 -21.59 0.81
N ALA A 186 6.74 -21.81 0.97
CA ALA A 186 5.87 -22.37 -0.04
C ALA A 186 5.69 -21.40 -1.22
N SER A 187 5.78 -21.92 -2.46
CA SER A 187 5.52 -21.14 -3.69
C SER A 187 4.18 -20.38 -3.71
N PRO A 188 3.07 -20.85 -3.07
CA PRO A 188 1.81 -20.11 -3.06
C PRO A 188 1.80 -18.84 -2.20
N ALA A 189 2.74 -18.64 -1.27
CA ALA A 189 2.69 -17.49 -0.35
C ALA A 189 2.61 -16.13 -1.08
N ARG A 190 3.25 -15.99 -2.24
CA ARG A 190 3.22 -14.73 -3.01
C ARG A 190 1.98 -14.55 -3.86
N SER A 191 1.26 -15.63 -4.14
CA SER A 191 0.19 -15.68 -5.13
C SER A 191 -1.19 -16.00 -4.57
N ILE A 192 -1.25 -16.70 -3.44
CA ILE A 192 -2.49 -17.17 -2.80
C ILE A 192 -2.31 -17.12 -1.26
N PRO A 193 -2.35 -15.93 -0.65
CA PRO A 193 -2.21 -15.80 0.81
C PRO A 193 -3.33 -16.49 1.62
N GLN A 194 -4.50 -16.72 1.00
CA GLN A 194 -5.61 -17.50 1.55
C GLN A 194 -5.25 -18.96 1.80
N ALA A 195 -4.35 -19.49 0.98
CA ALA A 195 -3.81 -20.83 1.12
C ALA A 195 -2.55 -20.79 2.00
N LEU A 196 -2.55 -19.99 3.06
CA LEU A 196 -1.54 -20.06 4.12
C LEU A 196 -2.23 -20.46 5.41
N ASP A 197 -1.46 -21.03 6.33
CA ASP A 197 -1.91 -21.20 7.72
C ASP A 197 -2.19 -19.81 8.32
N GLN A 198 -3.46 -19.55 8.61
CA GLN A 198 -3.90 -18.25 9.11
C GLN A 198 -3.44 -18.00 10.55
N ASP A 199 -3.34 -19.04 11.39
CA ASP A 199 -2.86 -18.88 12.77
C ASP A 199 -1.38 -18.49 12.79
N GLU A 200 -0.57 -19.09 11.90
CA GLU A 200 0.82 -18.67 11.72
C GLU A 200 0.92 -17.25 11.16
N LEU A 201 0.10 -16.92 10.17
CA LEU A 201 0.09 -15.61 9.55
C LEU A 201 -0.23 -14.50 10.57
N ASP A 202 -1.24 -14.71 11.42
CA ASP A 202 -1.65 -13.79 12.48
C ASP A 202 -0.50 -13.56 13.48
N ARG A 203 0.19 -14.63 13.89
CA ARG A 203 1.35 -14.53 14.79
C ARG A 203 2.48 -13.71 14.16
N TYR A 204 2.81 -13.97 12.89
CA TYR A 204 3.87 -13.23 12.21
C TYR A 204 3.50 -11.76 12.01
N PHE A 205 2.24 -11.47 11.71
CA PHE A 205 1.75 -10.10 11.61
C PHE A 205 1.89 -9.34 12.94
N ILE A 206 1.42 -9.91 14.05
CA ILE A 206 1.55 -9.27 15.38
C ILE A 206 3.02 -9.03 15.72
N MET A 207 3.88 -10.02 15.48
CA MET A 207 5.31 -9.89 15.74
C MET A 207 5.93 -8.71 14.97
N ASP A 208 5.63 -8.59 13.66
CA ASP A 208 6.15 -7.49 12.84
C ASP A 208 5.55 -6.14 13.19
N LEU A 209 4.27 -6.09 13.52
CA LEU A 209 3.59 -4.87 13.98
C LEU A 209 4.25 -4.34 15.26
N CYS A 210 4.48 -5.23 16.23
CA CYS A 210 5.20 -4.89 17.47
C CYS A 210 6.66 -4.50 17.22
N ARG A 211 7.33 -5.17 16.28
CA ARG A 211 8.71 -4.82 15.91
C ARG A 211 8.79 -3.42 15.31
N LEU A 212 7.89 -3.08 14.39
CA LEU A 212 7.80 -1.76 13.78
C LEU A 212 7.42 -0.69 14.81
N HIS A 213 6.54 -1.02 15.77
CA HIS A 213 6.18 -0.11 16.85
C HIS A 213 7.40 0.27 17.72
N LYS A 214 8.29 -0.68 17.99
CA LYS A 214 9.52 -0.49 18.79
C LYS A 214 10.69 0.11 18.00
N ASP A 215 10.56 0.31 16.69
CA ASP A 215 11.64 0.82 15.86
C ASP A 215 11.78 2.35 16.03
N GLU A 216 12.74 2.75 16.85
CA GLU A 216 13.07 4.17 17.10
C GLU A 216 13.47 4.92 15.82
N SER A 217 14.14 4.23 14.88
CA SER A 217 14.56 4.85 13.62
C SER A 217 13.36 5.13 12.72
N PHE A 218 12.35 4.26 12.76
CA PHE A 218 11.09 4.45 12.05
C PHE A 218 10.29 5.59 12.68
N TRP A 219 10.21 5.66 14.01
CA TRP A 219 9.47 6.69 14.75
C TRP A 219 10.27 7.96 15.06
N ALA A 220 11.42 8.15 14.42
CA ALA A 220 12.26 9.31 14.63
C ALA A 220 11.46 10.62 14.50
N GLY A 221 11.56 11.47 15.53
CA GLY A 221 10.80 12.72 15.63
C GLY A 221 9.49 12.62 16.44
N PHE A 222 9.08 11.43 16.85
CA PHE A 222 8.06 11.22 17.87
C PHE A 222 8.68 10.96 19.24
N GLY A 223 7.95 11.28 20.31
CA GLY A 223 8.28 10.84 21.66
C GLY A 223 7.95 9.37 21.87
N GLU A 224 8.59 8.76 22.87
CA GLU A 224 8.30 7.39 23.30
C GLU A 224 6.82 7.23 23.71
N ARG A 225 6.27 6.05 23.44
CA ARG A 225 4.88 5.71 23.76
C ARG A 225 4.81 4.26 24.22
N GLU A 226 4.00 4.02 25.24
CA GLU A 226 3.68 2.66 25.71
C GLU A 226 2.57 2.02 24.87
N ASP A 227 1.61 2.83 24.42
CA ASP A 227 0.50 2.38 23.59
C ASP A 227 0.88 2.29 22.10
N LEU A 228 0.25 1.36 21.39
CA LEU A 228 0.41 1.21 19.94
C LEU A 228 0.10 2.54 19.25
N HIS A 229 1.03 3.00 18.42
CA HIS A 229 0.88 4.27 17.71
C HIS A 229 -0.43 4.27 16.90
N GLY A 230 -1.22 5.35 16.95
CA GLY A 230 -2.53 5.40 16.28
C GLY A 230 -2.47 5.12 14.77
N TYR A 231 -1.34 5.48 14.15
CA TYR A 231 -1.01 5.09 12.78
C TYR A 231 -0.92 3.58 12.56
N LEU A 232 -0.43 2.79 13.52
CA LEU A 232 -0.35 1.33 13.38
C LEU A 232 -1.66 0.62 13.69
N VAL A 233 -2.52 1.19 14.55
CA VAL A 233 -3.84 0.63 14.87
C VAL A 233 -4.65 0.35 13.61
N ARG A 234 -4.57 1.22 12.59
CA ARG A 234 -5.27 1.03 11.32
C ARG A 234 -4.87 -0.27 10.61
N TYR A 235 -3.61 -0.67 10.71
CA TYR A 235 -3.13 -1.90 10.09
C TYR A 235 -3.62 -3.14 10.83
N ALA A 236 -3.75 -3.06 12.16
CA ALA A 236 -4.39 -4.13 12.93
C ALA A 236 -5.85 -4.31 12.49
N VAL A 237 -6.61 -3.21 12.38
CA VAL A 237 -8.00 -3.23 11.89
C VAL A 237 -8.07 -3.77 10.45
N MET A 238 -7.25 -3.25 9.53
CA MET A 238 -7.21 -3.69 8.13
C MET A 238 -6.88 -5.19 7.97
N PHE A 239 -6.17 -5.77 8.93
CA PHE A 239 -5.73 -7.17 8.87
C PHE A 239 -6.71 -8.14 9.51
N PHE A 240 -7.23 -7.81 10.71
CA PHE A 240 -8.11 -8.71 11.47
C PHE A 240 -9.59 -8.56 11.13
N ASP A 241 -10.06 -7.35 10.77
CA ASP A 241 -11.49 -7.11 10.52
C ASP A 241 -11.89 -7.41 9.07
N TYR A 242 -10.92 -7.74 8.21
CA TYR A 242 -11.11 -7.99 6.78
C TYR A 242 -10.56 -9.36 6.41
N GLU A 243 -11.02 -9.88 5.27
CA GLU A 243 -10.53 -11.12 4.69
C GLU A 243 -9.81 -10.88 3.36
N PHE A 244 -9.01 -11.85 2.94
CA PHE A 244 -8.46 -11.83 1.59
C PHE A 244 -9.58 -12.02 0.57
N ASP A 245 -9.56 -11.29 -0.54
CA ASP A 245 -10.58 -11.42 -1.60
C ASP A 245 -10.48 -12.78 -2.31
N GLY A 246 -11.33 -13.74 -1.93
CA GLY A 246 -11.39 -15.09 -2.51
C GLY A 246 -11.88 -15.14 -3.96
N GLY A 247 -12.45 -14.07 -4.49
CA GLY A 247 -13.07 -14.05 -5.82
C GLY A 247 -12.21 -13.41 -6.92
N SER A 248 -11.58 -12.27 -6.64
CA SER A 248 -10.84 -11.49 -7.66
C SER A 248 -9.34 -11.77 -7.68
N ALA A 249 -8.74 -12.14 -6.54
CA ALA A 249 -7.31 -12.45 -6.45
C ALA A 249 -6.91 -13.65 -7.33
N TRP A 250 -7.85 -14.56 -7.61
CA TRP A 250 -7.64 -15.70 -8.50
C TRP A 250 -7.62 -15.31 -9.99
N GLU A 251 -8.54 -14.44 -10.42
CA GLU A 251 -8.57 -13.91 -11.78
C GLU A 251 -7.38 -12.98 -12.02
N GLU A 252 -7.00 -12.19 -11.01
CA GLU A 252 -5.82 -11.35 -11.04
C GLU A 252 -4.52 -12.16 -10.96
N TYR A 253 -4.48 -13.29 -10.23
CA TYR A 253 -3.41 -14.29 -10.28
C TYR A 253 -3.26 -14.89 -11.67
N LEU A 254 -4.37 -15.36 -12.28
CA LEU A 254 -4.36 -15.89 -13.63
C LEU A 254 -3.86 -14.83 -14.62
N GLN A 255 -4.28 -13.58 -14.46
CA GLN A 255 -3.90 -12.51 -15.36
C GLN A 255 -2.45 -12.04 -15.17
N ASN A 256 -1.97 -11.94 -13.93
CA ASN A 256 -0.57 -11.66 -13.61
C ASN A 256 0.35 -12.81 -14.02
N PHE A 257 -0.10 -14.07 -13.91
CA PHE A 257 0.61 -15.25 -14.40
C PHE A 257 0.71 -15.27 -15.93
N ILE A 258 -0.39 -14.97 -16.66
CA ILE A 258 -0.39 -14.80 -18.12
C ILE A 258 0.54 -13.65 -18.53
N ASN A 259 0.51 -12.53 -17.80
CA ASN A 259 1.36 -11.37 -18.06
C ASN A 259 2.84 -11.62 -17.71
N SER A 260 3.14 -12.49 -16.72
CA SER A 260 4.51 -12.87 -16.36
C SER A 260 5.25 -13.64 -17.46
N ARG A 261 4.52 -14.21 -18.43
CA ARG A 261 5.08 -14.83 -19.64
C ARG A 261 5.46 -13.82 -20.73
N ARG A 262 5.08 -12.53 -20.59
CA ARG A 262 5.47 -11.47 -21.54
C ARG A 262 6.86 -10.89 -21.27
N PHE A 263 7.42 -11.13 -20.09
CA PHE A 263 8.81 -10.77 -19.75
C PHE A 263 9.53 -11.98 -19.17
N TYR A 264 10.46 -12.53 -19.97
CA TYR A 264 11.28 -13.67 -19.58
C TYR A 264 11.99 -13.44 -18.23
N SER A 265 11.77 -14.36 -17.28
CA SER A 265 12.62 -14.54 -16.09
C SER A 265 13.10 -15.99 -16.07
N PRO A 266 14.42 -16.25 -15.87
CA PRO A 266 14.94 -17.60 -15.81
C PRO A 266 14.34 -18.38 -14.61
N PRO A 267 14.04 -19.68 -14.76
CA PRO A 267 13.34 -20.44 -13.73
C PRO A 267 14.25 -20.73 -12.53
N THR A 268 13.72 -20.57 -11.33
CA THR A 268 14.30 -21.16 -10.12
C THR A 268 14.15 -22.69 -10.16
N PRO A 269 15.15 -23.46 -9.71
CA PRO A 269 15.04 -24.91 -9.60
C PRO A 269 14.02 -25.27 -8.52
N GLN A 270 12.92 -25.91 -8.93
CA GLN A 270 11.89 -26.43 -8.04
C GLN A 270 11.95 -27.96 -8.04
N THR A 271 11.61 -28.55 -6.90
CA THR A 271 11.36 -29.97 -6.70
C THR A 271 10.42 -30.50 -7.78
N ARG A 272 10.87 -31.51 -8.54
CA ARG A 272 10.05 -32.19 -9.54
C ARG A 272 9.14 -33.17 -8.82
N ILE A 273 7.82 -32.96 -8.90
CA ILE A 273 6.82 -33.92 -8.44
C ILE A 273 6.86 -35.12 -9.40
N ALA A 274 6.76 -36.34 -8.87
CA ALA A 274 6.73 -37.55 -9.69
C ALA A 274 5.45 -37.58 -10.54
N ILE A 275 5.52 -38.08 -11.78
CA ILE A 275 4.36 -38.12 -12.70
C ILE A 275 3.21 -38.97 -12.13
N THR A 276 3.54 -40.01 -11.35
CA THR A 276 2.57 -40.86 -10.64
C THR A 276 1.73 -40.07 -9.64
N GLU A 277 2.36 -39.15 -8.90
CA GLU A 277 1.69 -38.29 -7.92
C GLU A 277 0.82 -37.24 -8.62
N ILE A 278 1.23 -36.75 -9.80
CA ILE A 278 0.42 -35.84 -10.62
C ILE A 278 -0.87 -36.51 -11.14
N VAL A 279 -0.78 -37.78 -11.55
CA VAL A 279 -1.92 -38.60 -12.00
C VAL A 279 -2.93 -38.80 -10.86
N GLU A 280 -2.44 -39.11 -9.65
CA GLU A 280 -3.28 -39.25 -8.45
C GLU A 280 -3.98 -37.95 -8.07
N ILE A 281 -3.24 -36.82 -8.08
CA ILE A 281 -3.78 -35.51 -7.70
C ILE A 281 -4.88 -35.04 -8.66
N PHE A 282 -4.71 -35.26 -9.97
CA PHE A 282 -5.71 -34.86 -10.97
C PHE A 282 -6.82 -35.89 -11.15
N GLY A 283 -6.62 -37.13 -10.72
CA GLY A 283 -7.55 -38.24 -10.95
C GLY A 283 -7.71 -38.58 -12.43
N GLU A 284 -6.68 -38.33 -13.24
CA GLU A 284 -6.67 -38.49 -14.70
C GLU A 284 -5.44 -39.27 -15.13
N THR A 285 -5.56 -40.07 -16.19
CA THR A 285 -4.43 -40.88 -16.67
C THR A 285 -3.32 -40.01 -17.24
N GLU A 286 -2.08 -40.51 -17.19
CA GLU A 286 -0.92 -39.80 -17.74
C GLU A 286 -1.10 -39.48 -19.23
N GLU A 287 -1.73 -40.39 -19.97
CA GLU A 287 -2.04 -40.27 -21.40
C GLU A 287 -3.02 -39.12 -21.65
N ASN A 288 -4.09 -39.02 -20.85
CA ASN A 288 -5.06 -37.93 -20.93
C ASN A 288 -4.41 -36.59 -20.57
N LEU A 289 -3.66 -36.54 -19.47
CA LEU A 289 -2.95 -35.32 -19.04
C LEU A 289 -1.93 -34.86 -20.09
N LYS A 290 -1.27 -35.78 -20.80
CA LYS A 290 -0.37 -35.45 -21.92
C LYS A 290 -1.11 -35.02 -23.18
N ALA A 291 -2.26 -35.61 -23.49
CA ALA A 291 -3.06 -35.28 -24.68
C ALA A 291 -3.78 -33.93 -24.59
N MET A 292 -4.20 -33.50 -23.39
CA MET A 292 -4.98 -32.27 -23.19
C MET A 292 -4.26 -31.00 -23.72
N ASN A 293 -4.98 -30.10 -24.36
CA ASN A 293 -4.42 -28.79 -24.69
C ASN A 293 -4.34 -27.88 -23.44
N LYS A 294 -3.66 -26.73 -23.56
CA LYS A 294 -3.49 -25.77 -22.44
C LYS A 294 -4.83 -25.31 -21.85
N ASN A 295 -5.88 -25.20 -22.66
CA ASN A 295 -7.20 -24.75 -22.22
C ASN A 295 -7.96 -25.85 -21.47
N GLU A 296 -7.88 -27.09 -21.95
CA GLU A 296 -8.47 -28.28 -21.31
C GLU A 296 -7.82 -28.55 -19.95
N LEU A 297 -6.49 -28.49 -19.87
CA LEU A 297 -5.76 -28.64 -18.61
C LEU A 297 -6.15 -27.54 -17.61
N THR A 298 -6.34 -26.30 -18.08
CA THR A 298 -6.77 -25.18 -17.24
C THR A 298 -8.20 -25.35 -16.75
N LYS A 299 -9.08 -25.92 -17.57
CA LYS A 299 -10.47 -26.21 -17.18
C LYS A 299 -10.53 -27.31 -16.12
N LEU A 300 -9.77 -28.39 -16.32
CA LEU A 300 -9.65 -29.49 -15.36
C LEU A 300 -9.09 -29.00 -14.01
N PHE A 301 -8.04 -28.18 -14.05
CA PHE A 301 -7.47 -27.58 -12.86
C PHE A 301 -8.47 -26.70 -12.11
N ARG A 302 -9.25 -25.86 -12.81
CA ARG A 302 -10.31 -25.05 -12.18
C ARG A 302 -11.38 -25.89 -11.50
N GLN A 303 -11.78 -27.00 -12.13
CA GLN A 303 -12.76 -27.92 -11.56
C GLN A 303 -12.22 -28.55 -10.27
N LYS A 304 -10.98 -29.07 -10.31
CA LYS A 304 -10.33 -29.69 -9.14
C LYS A 304 -10.02 -28.70 -8.03
N ALA A 305 -9.58 -27.49 -8.36
CA ALA A 305 -9.33 -26.43 -7.40
C ALA A 305 -10.62 -25.98 -6.68
N HIS A 306 -11.76 -26.03 -7.37
CA HIS A 306 -13.06 -25.72 -6.78
C HIS A 306 -13.62 -26.85 -5.90
N GLU A 307 -13.26 -28.10 -6.18
CA GLU A 307 -13.59 -29.28 -5.35
C GLU A 307 -12.73 -29.33 -4.08
N LEU A 308 -11.44 -29.04 -4.20
CA LEU A 308 -10.44 -29.13 -3.13
C LEU A 308 -10.25 -27.82 -2.35
N HIS A 309 -11.13 -26.85 -2.55
CA HIS A 309 -10.99 -25.53 -1.91
C HIS A 309 -11.18 -25.65 -0.38
N PRO A 310 -10.30 -25.02 0.44
CA PRO A 310 -10.40 -25.05 1.91
C PRO A 310 -11.76 -24.58 2.44
N ASP A 311 -12.36 -23.56 1.84
CA ASP A 311 -13.71 -23.07 2.20
C ASP A 311 -14.84 -24.10 2.02
N LYS A 312 -14.59 -25.22 1.34
CA LYS A 312 -15.55 -26.33 1.17
C LYS A 312 -15.17 -27.58 1.95
N GLY A 313 -14.21 -27.48 2.87
CA GLY A 313 -13.74 -28.60 3.70
C GLY A 313 -12.63 -29.42 3.06
N GLY A 314 -11.94 -28.90 2.04
CA GLY A 314 -10.76 -29.55 1.46
C GLY A 314 -9.52 -29.43 2.33
N GLU A 315 -8.66 -30.45 2.34
CA GLU A 315 -7.38 -30.39 3.05
C GLU A 315 -6.39 -29.45 2.35
N HIS A 316 -5.81 -28.56 3.17
CA HIS A 316 -4.89 -27.51 2.77
C HIS A 316 -3.69 -28.04 1.95
N ASP A 317 -3.11 -29.15 2.38
CA ASP A 317 -1.92 -29.75 1.76
C ASP A 317 -2.22 -30.33 0.36
N SER A 318 -3.45 -30.83 0.16
CA SER A 318 -3.90 -31.35 -1.15
C SER A 318 -4.03 -30.24 -2.19
N PHE A 319 -4.47 -29.06 -1.78
CA PHE A 319 -4.61 -27.91 -2.68
C PHE A 319 -3.25 -27.37 -3.15
N VAL A 320 -2.26 -27.30 -2.26
CA VAL A 320 -0.90 -26.87 -2.59
C VAL A 320 -0.27 -27.83 -3.61
N ARG A 321 -0.42 -29.14 -3.41
CA ARG A 321 0.08 -30.15 -4.34
C ARG A 321 -0.58 -30.08 -5.72
N LEU A 322 -1.88 -29.79 -5.79
CA LEU A 322 -2.60 -29.56 -7.05
C LEU A 322 -2.03 -28.37 -7.84
N ALA A 323 -1.74 -27.25 -7.17
CA ALA A 323 -1.19 -26.06 -7.81
C ALA A 323 0.24 -26.29 -8.34
N GLU A 324 1.06 -27.07 -7.64
CA GLU A 324 2.41 -27.42 -8.07
C GLU A 324 2.41 -28.42 -9.24
N ALA A 325 1.54 -29.43 -9.19
CA ALA A 325 1.34 -30.39 -10.27
C ALA A 325 0.89 -29.69 -11.58
N TYR A 326 -0.04 -28.74 -11.48
CA TYR A 326 -0.47 -27.92 -12.62
C TYR A 326 0.68 -27.11 -13.24
N LYS A 327 1.52 -26.47 -12.40
CA LYS A 327 2.72 -25.73 -12.87
C LYS A 327 3.69 -26.63 -13.64
N GLN A 328 3.88 -27.87 -13.18
CA GLN A 328 4.77 -28.82 -13.83
C GLN A 328 4.23 -29.27 -15.19
N LEU A 329 2.95 -29.60 -15.28
CA LEU A 329 2.30 -30.01 -16.55
C LEU A 329 2.29 -28.87 -17.59
N LEU A 330 2.02 -27.63 -17.16
CA LEU A 330 2.06 -26.46 -18.05
C LEU A 330 3.44 -26.17 -18.64
N ARG A 331 4.53 -26.54 -17.95
CA ARG A 331 5.91 -26.37 -18.44
C ARG A 331 6.26 -27.40 -19.50
N GLN A 332 5.70 -28.62 -19.42
CA GLN A 332 5.97 -29.69 -20.37
C GLN A 332 5.22 -29.51 -21.70
N LYS A 333 4.09 -28.78 -21.71
CA LYS A 333 3.28 -28.50 -22.91
C LYS A 333 3.77 -27.27 -23.71
N SER A 334 5.08 -27.04 -23.83
CA SER A 334 5.61 -25.82 -24.48
C SER A 334 5.08 -25.67 -25.89
#